data_AF-A0A1J9SK51-F1
#
_entry.id   AF-A0A1J9SK51-F1
#
_cell.length_a   1.000
_cell.length_b   1.000
_cell.length_c   1.000
_cell.angle_alpha   90.00
_cell.angle_beta   90.00
_cell.angle_gamma   90.00
#
_symmetry.space_group_name_H-M   'P 1'
#
loop_
_entity.id
_entity.type
_entity.pdbx_description
1 polymer ?
#
loop_
_entity_poly.entity_id
_entity_poly.type
_entity_poly.pdbx_seq_one_letter_code
_entity_poly.pdbx_strand_id
1 'polypeptide(L)'
;MPPRLNLLPASRSLALRPRPAAPQWRAGQIGAAPRAIRRCYADDASKKDLPEAQNNKGPNTDTLPHVTEEAAAMAKMRKMPPPEVEQGTPVDEYVKNDKEAQKHLPKVMRDSLKNSSGAKGSRSYSTSAVRRQEQTAVASGPVTTPMTAEGVKFGLVPFPMPAENRLKSRYDPVVEQVTNLLMEHGKKSVAQRNMALVLNHLRTAPPPTINPQRPLLPGAPPPSHLPLNPVLYLTLAIDSIAPLMRIRAQRGAAGGGVALQIPVPLGLRQRRRKAVEWILESATKRRNAGSGKGGFAMRFASELIAVVQGTSSVWMKRDGVHKVATLSRANLAVKPKFRR
;
A
#
# COMPACT_ATOMS: atom_id res chain seq x y z
N MET A 1 -55.55 33.54 -23.58
CA MET A 1 -55.10 32.64 -24.66
C MET A 1 -53.92 31.82 -24.16
N PRO A 2 -53.94 30.47 -24.25
CA PRO A 2 -52.77 29.66 -23.91
C PRO A 2 -51.74 29.68 -25.06
N PRO A 3 -50.43 29.53 -24.78
CA PRO A 3 -49.40 29.57 -25.82
C PRO A 3 -49.41 28.28 -26.67
N ARG A 4 -49.24 28.47 -27.99
CA ARG A 4 -49.25 27.41 -29.02
C ARG A 4 -48.00 26.55 -28.94
N LEU A 5 -48.16 25.22 -28.89
CA LEU A 5 -47.09 24.23 -28.99
C LEU A 5 -46.64 24.10 -30.45
N ASN A 6 -45.36 24.38 -30.73
CA ASN A 6 -44.74 24.12 -32.04
C ASN A 6 -44.44 22.63 -32.20
N LEU A 7 -45.09 21.97 -33.17
CA LEU A 7 -45.02 20.53 -33.47
C LEU A 7 -44.10 20.21 -34.65
N LEU A 8 -42.92 20.81 -34.74
CA LEU A 8 -41.92 20.44 -35.75
C LEU A 8 -40.57 20.17 -35.08
N PRO A 9 -40.18 18.91 -34.84
CA PRO A 9 -38.83 18.59 -34.44
C PRO A 9 -37.91 18.75 -35.65
N ALA A 10 -36.91 19.64 -35.55
CA ALA A 10 -35.82 19.71 -36.50
C ALA A 10 -35.11 18.35 -36.58
N SER A 11 -35.11 17.74 -37.76
CA SER A 11 -34.38 16.51 -38.05
C SER A 11 -32.87 16.77 -37.96
N ARG A 12 -32.25 16.37 -36.85
CA ARG A 12 -30.79 16.36 -36.74
C ARG A 12 -30.25 15.14 -37.49
N SER A 13 -29.49 15.39 -38.55
CA SER A 13 -28.74 14.36 -39.27
C SER A 13 -27.67 13.76 -38.34
N LEU A 14 -27.73 12.44 -38.15
CA LEU A 14 -26.70 11.69 -37.44
C LEU A 14 -25.57 11.37 -38.42
N ALA A 15 -24.45 12.08 -38.32
CA ALA A 15 -23.22 11.73 -39.02
C ALA A 15 -22.57 10.51 -38.35
N LEU A 16 -22.66 9.34 -38.98
CA LEU A 16 -21.94 8.13 -38.60
C LEU A 16 -20.46 8.30 -38.97
N ARG A 17 -19.59 8.55 -37.98
CA ARG A 17 -18.14 8.42 -38.17
C ARG A 17 -17.72 6.96 -37.99
N PRO A 18 -17.11 6.30 -38.99
CA PRO A 18 -16.51 4.99 -38.79
C PRO A 18 -15.35 5.13 -37.79
N ARG A 19 -15.29 4.20 -36.83
CA ARG A 19 -14.25 4.14 -35.81
C ARG A 19 -12.90 3.90 -36.51
N PRO A 20 -11.87 4.74 -36.31
CA PRO A 20 -10.55 4.46 -36.85
C PRO A 20 -10.03 3.14 -36.27
N ALA A 21 -9.48 2.28 -37.13
CA ALA A 21 -8.85 1.03 -36.71
C ALA A 21 -7.75 1.35 -35.68
N ALA A 22 -7.76 0.63 -34.56
CA ALA A 22 -6.74 0.82 -33.53
C ALA A 22 -5.36 0.46 -34.12
N PRO A 23 -4.33 1.30 -33.94
CA PRO A 23 -2.98 0.95 -34.39
C PRO A 23 -2.54 -0.33 -33.67
N GLN A 24 -2.12 -1.33 -34.45
CA GLN A 24 -1.48 -2.52 -33.90
C GLN A 24 -0.21 -2.08 -33.16
N TRP A 25 -0.22 -2.29 -31.85
CA TRP A 25 0.91 -1.97 -30.98
C TRP A 25 2.06 -2.92 -31.34
N ARG A 26 3.02 -2.46 -32.16
CA ARG A 26 4.31 -3.14 -32.27
C ARG A 26 5.06 -2.86 -30.98
N ALA A 27 5.19 -3.88 -30.14
CA ALA A 27 6.04 -3.83 -28.96
C ALA A 27 7.49 -3.67 -29.40
N GLY A 28 7.98 -2.44 -29.47
CA GLY A 28 9.41 -2.17 -29.45
C GLY A 28 9.97 -2.72 -28.14
N GLN A 29 11.01 -3.55 -28.22
CA GLN A 29 11.71 -4.08 -27.05
C GLN A 29 12.30 -2.92 -26.25
N ILE A 30 11.59 -2.46 -25.23
CA ILE A 30 12.19 -1.69 -24.15
C ILE A 30 12.69 -2.72 -23.14
N GLY A 31 14.00 -2.97 -23.18
CA GLY A 31 14.67 -3.78 -22.16
C GLY A 31 14.44 -3.18 -20.79
N ALA A 32 13.57 -3.80 -20.00
CA ALA A 32 13.33 -3.42 -18.62
C ALA A 32 14.57 -3.76 -17.78
N ALA A 33 15.39 -2.75 -17.49
CA ALA A 33 16.41 -2.87 -16.45
C ALA A 33 15.72 -3.16 -15.11
N PRO A 34 16.14 -4.18 -14.34
CA PRO A 34 15.53 -4.48 -13.06
C PRO A 34 15.71 -3.29 -12.12
N ARG A 35 14.58 -2.74 -11.66
CA ARG A 35 14.56 -1.74 -10.58
C ARG A 35 15.05 -2.41 -9.30
N ALA A 36 16.34 -2.24 -9.00
CA ALA A 36 16.90 -2.59 -7.71
C ALA A 36 16.17 -1.79 -6.61
N ILE A 37 15.45 -2.50 -5.76
CA ILE A 37 14.84 -1.96 -4.55
C ILE A 37 15.99 -1.53 -3.63
N ARG A 38 16.29 -0.23 -3.59
CA ARG A 38 17.19 0.33 -2.58
C ARG A 38 16.48 0.29 -1.24
N ARG A 39 16.78 -0.73 -0.42
CA ARG A 39 16.54 -0.63 1.03
C ARG A 39 17.66 0.25 1.60
N CYS A 40 17.30 1.45 2.03
CA CYS A 40 18.19 2.33 2.78
C CYS A 40 18.19 1.87 4.24
N TYR A 41 19.06 0.94 4.61
CA TYR A 41 19.42 0.75 6.01
C TYR A 41 20.73 1.50 6.24
N ALA A 42 20.68 2.49 7.13
CA ALA A 42 21.87 3.03 7.78
C ALA A 42 22.28 2.02 8.85
N ASP A 43 23.39 1.32 8.63
CA ASP A 43 24.02 0.50 9.66
C ASP A 43 24.86 1.42 10.55
N ASP A 44 24.23 2.04 11.55
CA ASP A 44 24.95 2.50 12.75
C ASP A 44 25.10 1.28 13.67
N ALA A 45 26.19 0.54 13.48
CA ALA A 45 26.59 -0.50 14.42
C ALA A 45 28.11 -0.59 14.48
N SER A 46 28.69 0.06 15.49
CA SER A 46 30.10 0.03 15.87
C SER A 46 30.54 -1.28 16.53
N LYS A 47 29.74 -2.35 16.44
CA LYS A 47 30.09 -3.70 16.88
C LYS A 47 29.50 -4.70 15.89
N LYS A 48 30.36 -5.48 15.23
CA LYS A 48 29.95 -6.47 14.22
C LYS A 48 30.72 -7.78 14.47
N ASP A 49 30.04 -8.71 15.13
CA ASP A 49 30.22 -10.14 14.90
C ASP A 49 29.59 -10.46 13.53
N LEU A 50 30.32 -10.17 12.45
CA LEU A 50 29.99 -10.68 11.12
C LEU A 50 30.79 -11.95 10.88
N PRO A 51 30.21 -12.99 10.26
CA PRO A 51 30.99 -14.13 9.84
C PRO A 51 32.03 -13.69 8.80
N GLU A 52 33.30 -13.89 9.11
CA GLU A 52 34.39 -13.69 8.15
C GLU A 52 34.24 -14.71 7.02
N ALA A 53 34.20 -14.23 5.78
CA ALA A 53 34.16 -15.09 4.61
C ALA A 53 35.49 -15.85 4.49
N GLN A 54 35.42 -17.19 4.41
CA GLN A 54 36.60 -18.02 4.22
C GLN A 54 37.27 -17.69 2.87
N ASN A 55 38.52 -17.21 2.94
CA ASN A 55 39.60 -17.16 1.94
C ASN A 55 39.27 -17.43 0.45
N ASN A 56 38.27 -16.75 -0.12
CA ASN A 56 38.06 -16.72 -1.56
C ASN A 56 38.73 -15.46 -2.12
N LYS A 57 40.05 -15.54 -2.35
CA LYS A 57 40.79 -14.54 -3.11
C LYS A 57 40.36 -14.62 -4.57
N GLY A 58 39.60 -13.64 -5.03
CA GLY A 58 39.28 -13.48 -6.45
C GLY A 58 40.52 -13.03 -7.24
N PRO A 59 40.51 -13.15 -8.57
CA PRO A 59 41.66 -12.79 -9.43
C PRO A 59 42.08 -11.31 -9.40
N ASN A 60 41.43 -10.46 -8.61
CA ASN A 60 41.69 -9.02 -8.50
C ASN A 60 41.66 -8.51 -7.04
N THR A 61 41.94 -9.39 -6.07
CA THR A 61 41.85 -9.06 -4.63
C THR A 61 43.17 -8.66 -3.98
N ASP A 62 44.30 -8.78 -4.69
CA ASP A 62 45.59 -8.42 -4.12
C ASP A 62 45.76 -6.90 -4.09
N THR A 63 46.13 -6.37 -2.92
CA THR A 63 46.39 -4.95 -2.74
C THR A 63 47.66 -4.56 -3.47
N LEU A 64 47.61 -3.46 -4.23
CA LEU A 64 48.79 -2.92 -4.91
C LEU A 64 49.89 -2.58 -3.89
N PRO A 65 51.18 -2.82 -4.24
CA PRO A 65 52.31 -2.52 -3.36
C PRO A 65 52.48 -1.01 -3.16
N HIS A 66 53.32 -0.63 -2.19
CA HIS A 66 53.55 0.78 -1.90
C HIS A 66 54.29 1.46 -3.06
N VAL A 67 54.09 2.78 -3.25
CA VAL A 67 54.62 3.53 -4.40
C VAL A 67 56.16 3.46 -4.49
N THR A 68 56.84 3.29 -3.35
CA THR A 68 58.29 3.08 -3.28
C THR A 68 58.70 1.69 -3.79
N GLU A 69 57.91 0.66 -3.49
CA GLU A 69 58.11 -0.71 -3.97
C GLU A 69 57.79 -0.83 -5.46
N GLU A 70 56.77 -0.11 -5.94
CA GLU A 70 56.46 0.02 -7.38
C GLU A 70 57.60 0.72 -8.13
N ALA A 71 58.12 1.83 -7.60
CA ALA A 71 59.25 2.54 -8.19
C ALA A 71 60.52 1.67 -8.23
N ALA A 72 60.78 0.88 -7.18
CA ALA A 72 61.89 -0.07 -7.15
C ALA A 72 61.69 -1.23 -8.15
N ALA A 73 60.47 -1.75 -8.28
CA ALA A 73 60.14 -2.78 -9.27
C ALA A 73 60.28 -2.25 -10.71
N MET A 74 59.87 -1.01 -10.95
CA MET A 74 60.04 -0.31 -12.23
C MET A 74 61.52 -0.03 -12.54
N ALA A 75 62.31 0.38 -11.56
CA ALA A 75 63.76 0.58 -11.72
C ALA A 75 64.47 -0.74 -12.06
N LYS A 76 64.09 -1.85 -11.39
CA LYS A 76 64.57 -3.20 -11.70
C LYS A 76 64.23 -3.62 -13.13
N MET A 77 62.99 -3.39 -13.58
CA MET A 77 62.60 -3.70 -14.96
C MET A 77 63.33 -2.83 -15.99
N ARG A 78 63.56 -1.55 -15.68
CA ARG A 78 64.25 -0.60 -16.56
C ARG A 78 65.78 -0.64 -16.45
N LYS A 79 66.34 -1.50 -15.59
CA LYS A 79 67.79 -1.59 -15.29
C LYS A 79 68.41 -0.23 -14.90
N MET A 80 67.65 0.63 -14.24
CA MET A 80 68.15 1.89 -13.66
C MET A 80 68.52 1.65 -12.19
N PRO A 81 69.48 2.40 -11.62
CA PRO A 81 69.76 2.30 -10.19
C PRO A 81 68.47 2.59 -9.39
N PRO A 82 68.17 1.80 -8.35
CA PRO A 82 66.99 2.04 -7.52
C PRO A 82 67.09 3.43 -6.89
N PRO A 83 65.96 4.11 -6.64
CA PRO A 83 66.00 5.40 -5.95
C PRO A 83 66.69 5.22 -4.59
N GLU A 84 67.66 6.08 -4.28
CA GLU A 84 68.30 6.11 -2.96
C GLU A 84 67.25 6.47 -1.92
N VAL A 85 66.82 5.47 -1.16
CA VAL A 85 65.96 5.67 0.00
C VAL A 85 66.87 6.00 1.17
N GLU A 86 67.48 7.18 1.15
CA GLU A 86 67.92 7.82 2.39
C GLU A 86 66.66 8.24 3.15
N GLN A 87 66.08 7.26 3.84
CA GLN A 87 65.01 7.48 4.81
C GLN A 87 65.60 8.37 5.92
N GLY A 88 65.45 9.68 5.77
CA GLY A 88 65.52 10.58 6.91
C GLY A 88 64.61 10.03 8.00
N THR A 89 65.09 10.02 9.25
CA THR A 89 64.34 9.53 10.40
C THR A 89 62.92 10.13 10.36
N PRO A 90 61.86 9.29 10.33
CA PRO A 90 60.50 9.76 10.13
C PRO A 90 60.17 10.87 11.13
N VAL A 91 59.50 11.93 10.68
CA VAL A 91 59.05 13.04 11.54
C VAL A 91 58.26 12.52 12.76
N ASP A 92 57.56 11.41 12.59
CA ASP A 92 56.84 10.71 13.66
C ASP A 92 57.74 10.25 14.82
N GLU A 93 59.02 9.91 14.58
CA GLU A 93 59.96 9.48 15.61
C GLU A 93 60.52 10.66 16.41
N TYR A 94 60.83 11.79 15.74
CA TYR A 94 61.21 13.04 16.41
C TYR A 94 60.11 13.53 17.34
N VAL A 95 58.87 13.52 16.84
CA VAL A 95 57.70 14.02 17.57
C VAL A 95 57.29 13.08 18.72
N LYS A 96 57.58 11.78 18.62
CA LYS A 96 57.37 10.82 19.73
C LYS A 96 58.28 11.09 20.92
N ASN A 97 59.52 11.51 20.67
CA ASN A 97 60.51 11.72 21.70
C ASN A 97 60.38 13.12 22.37
N ASP A 98 59.88 14.12 21.65
CA ASP A 98 59.66 15.47 22.18
C ASP A 98 58.26 15.71 22.75
N LYS A 99 58.15 15.76 24.08
CA LYS A 99 56.88 16.01 24.81
C LYS A 99 56.32 17.41 24.59
N GLU A 100 57.16 18.39 24.24
CA GLU A 100 56.74 19.76 23.96
C GLU A 100 56.11 19.87 22.56
N ALA A 101 56.70 19.20 21.56
CA ALA A 101 56.14 19.13 20.21
C ALA A 101 54.75 18.48 20.19
N GLN A 102 54.50 17.48 21.04
CA GLN A 102 53.19 16.82 21.17
C GLN A 102 52.06 17.77 21.60
N LYS A 103 52.38 18.78 22.41
CA LYS A 103 51.41 19.77 22.92
C LYS A 103 50.97 20.79 21.87
N HIS A 104 51.76 20.97 20.80
CA HIS A 104 51.45 21.91 19.72
C HIS A 104 50.99 21.24 18.41
N LEU A 105 50.89 19.91 18.36
CA LEU A 105 50.41 19.19 17.18
C LEU A 105 48.93 19.42 16.86
N PRO A 106 48.56 19.53 15.58
CA PRO A 106 47.17 19.49 15.14
C PRO A 106 46.53 18.13 15.42
N LYS A 107 45.21 18.14 15.66
CA LYS A 107 44.44 16.97 16.12
C LYS A 107 44.60 15.73 15.23
N VAL A 108 44.60 15.90 13.92
CA VAL A 108 44.73 14.81 12.93
C VAL A 108 46.06 14.04 13.09
N MET A 109 47.15 14.73 13.46
CA MET A 109 48.46 14.10 13.65
C MET A 109 48.59 13.42 15.02
N ARG A 110 47.87 13.90 16.04
CA ARG A 110 47.78 13.21 17.33
C ARG A 110 47.05 11.88 17.19
N ASP A 111 45.98 11.87 16.39
CA ASP A 111 45.17 10.69 16.14
C ASP A 111 45.95 9.63 15.32
N SER A 112 46.84 10.05 14.40
CA SER A 112 47.71 9.13 13.66
C SER A 112 48.83 8.54 14.54
N LEU A 113 49.46 9.33 15.41
CA LEU A 113 50.49 8.85 16.35
C LEU A 113 49.93 7.83 17.34
N LYS A 114 48.71 8.06 17.85
CA LYS A 114 48.02 7.16 18.77
C LYS A 114 47.66 5.81 18.12
N ASN A 115 47.48 5.78 16.80
CA ASN A 115 47.17 4.58 16.03
C ASN A 115 48.42 3.87 15.45
N SER A 116 49.64 4.30 15.81
CA SER A 116 50.89 3.78 15.22
C SER A 116 51.43 2.48 15.82
N SER A 117 50.74 1.85 16.78
CA SER A 117 51.02 0.46 17.15
C SER A 117 50.44 -0.48 16.08
N GLY A 118 51.21 -0.67 14.99
CA GLY A 118 51.00 -1.76 14.05
C GLY A 118 49.71 -1.70 13.24
N ALA A 119 49.58 -0.73 12.33
CA ALA A 119 48.52 -0.72 11.34
C ALA A 119 48.76 -1.79 10.25
N LYS A 120 48.48 -3.07 10.56
CA LYS A 120 48.00 -4.04 9.55
C LYS A 120 46.55 -3.68 9.21
N GLY A 121 46.34 -2.50 8.63
CA GLY A 121 45.02 -1.97 8.34
C GLY A 121 44.63 -2.29 6.90
N SER A 122 43.92 -3.39 6.66
CA SER A 122 43.21 -3.56 5.40
C SER A 122 42.24 -2.39 5.26
N ARG A 123 42.36 -1.58 4.21
CA ARG A 123 41.32 -0.62 3.86
C ARG A 123 40.06 -1.42 3.55
N SER A 124 39.03 -1.32 4.40
CA SER A 124 37.75 -1.99 4.18
C SER A 124 37.12 -1.47 2.90
N TYR A 125 37.23 -2.24 1.81
CA TYR A 125 36.43 -1.99 0.62
C TYR A 125 34.95 -2.20 0.95
N SER A 126 34.09 -1.35 0.38
CA SER A 126 32.64 -1.42 0.55
C SER A 126 32.11 -2.82 0.20
N THR A 127 31.48 -3.51 1.14
CA THR A 127 30.80 -4.81 1.00
C THR A 127 29.56 -4.78 0.07
N SER A 128 29.33 -3.68 -0.64
CA SER A 128 28.22 -3.53 -1.58
C SER A 128 28.42 -4.34 -2.88
N ALA A 129 29.67 -4.60 -3.30
CA ALA A 129 29.94 -5.36 -4.52
C ALA A 129 29.70 -6.86 -4.35
N VAL A 130 30.16 -7.45 -3.24
CA VAL A 130 30.02 -8.90 -2.94
C VAL A 130 28.55 -9.27 -2.73
N ARG A 131 27.81 -8.47 -1.95
CA ARG A 131 26.37 -8.71 -1.70
C ARG A 131 25.53 -8.65 -2.99
N ARG A 132 25.95 -7.85 -3.97
CA ARG A 132 25.28 -7.76 -5.27
C ARG A 132 25.43 -9.04 -6.08
N GLN A 133 26.62 -9.67 -5.99
CA GLN A 133 26.95 -10.90 -6.70
C GLN A 133 26.22 -12.12 -6.10
N GLU A 134 26.11 -12.18 -4.77
CA GLU A 134 25.33 -13.21 -4.06
C GLU A 134 23.82 -13.08 -4.32
N GLN A 135 23.28 -11.86 -4.34
CA GLN A 135 21.87 -11.65 -4.72
C GLN A 135 21.57 -12.05 -6.18
N THR A 136 22.54 -11.93 -7.09
CA THR A 136 22.37 -12.43 -8.46
C THR A 136 22.51 -13.95 -8.57
N ALA A 137 23.30 -14.60 -7.70
CA ALA A 137 23.52 -16.05 -7.75
C ALA A 137 22.31 -16.86 -7.23
N VAL A 138 21.52 -16.32 -6.31
CA VAL A 138 20.32 -17.00 -5.77
C VAL A 138 19.16 -17.03 -6.78
N ALA A 139 19.27 -16.34 -7.92
CA ALA A 139 18.19 -16.23 -8.91
C ALA A 139 18.33 -17.15 -10.15
N SER A 140 19.31 -18.05 -10.20
CA SER A 140 19.55 -18.90 -11.38
C SER A 140 19.45 -20.41 -11.09
N GLY A 141 18.41 -20.83 -10.38
CA GLY A 141 17.96 -22.22 -10.48
C GLY A 141 17.31 -22.45 -11.85
N PRO A 142 17.61 -23.54 -12.58
CA PRO A 142 16.89 -23.87 -13.80
C PRO A 142 15.44 -24.18 -13.41
N VAL A 143 14.54 -23.21 -13.63
CA VAL A 143 13.11 -23.46 -13.57
C VAL A 143 12.77 -24.35 -14.76
N THR A 144 12.90 -25.66 -14.58
CA THR A 144 12.35 -26.65 -15.49
C THR A 144 10.83 -26.68 -15.31
N THR A 145 10.16 -25.59 -15.68
CA THR A 145 8.74 -25.68 -16.03
C THR A 145 8.68 -26.45 -17.34
N PRO A 146 8.06 -27.63 -17.39
CA PRO A 146 7.89 -28.34 -18.65
C PRO A 146 7.13 -27.43 -19.61
N MET A 147 7.65 -27.29 -20.83
CA MET A 147 7.00 -26.57 -21.93
C MET A 147 5.81 -27.40 -22.43
N THR A 148 4.79 -27.62 -21.61
CA THR A 148 3.68 -28.53 -21.94
C THR A 148 2.46 -27.84 -22.54
N ALA A 149 2.64 -26.68 -23.17
CA ALA A 149 1.64 -26.11 -24.06
C ALA A 149 2.34 -25.39 -25.21
N GLU A 150 2.07 -25.84 -26.43
CA GLU A 150 2.61 -25.25 -27.65
C GLU A 150 2.33 -23.73 -27.68
N GLY A 151 3.38 -22.92 -27.82
CA GLY A 151 3.27 -21.47 -28.04
C GLY A 151 3.44 -20.55 -26.82
N VAL A 152 3.68 -21.06 -25.59
CA VAL A 152 3.86 -20.19 -24.41
C VAL A 152 5.23 -20.37 -23.75
N LYS A 153 5.97 -19.25 -23.57
CA LYS A 153 7.33 -19.24 -23.01
C LYS A 153 7.42 -19.61 -21.53
N PHE A 154 6.38 -19.32 -20.73
CA PHE A 154 6.42 -19.45 -19.26
C PHE A 154 5.26 -20.28 -18.68
N GLY A 155 4.74 -21.24 -19.45
CA GLY A 155 3.59 -22.05 -19.05
C GLY A 155 2.26 -21.28 -19.11
N LEU A 156 1.15 -22.00 -18.97
CA LEU A 156 -0.20 -21.44 -19.02
C LEU A 156 -0.66 -20.96 -17.64
N VAL A 157 -1.42 -19.85 -17.62
CA VAL A 157 -2.13 -19.39 -16.42
C VAL A 157 -3.33 -20.32 -16.17
N PRO A 158 -3.57 -20.78 -14.93
CA PRO A 158 -4.71 -21.64 -14.65
C PRO A 158 -6.04 -20.89 -14.86
N PHE A 159 -6.99 -21.56 -15.53
CA PHE A 159 -8.36 -21.08 -15.72
C PHE A 159 -9.33 -21.89 -14.87
N PRO A 160 -10.38 -21.27 -14.28
CA PRO A 160 -10.73 -19.87 -14.36
C PRO A 160 -9.81 -18.97 -13.51
N MET A 161 -9.46 -17.79 -14.03
CA MET A 161 -8.66 -16.83 -13.28
C MET A 161 -9.42 -16.33 -12.03
N PRO A 162 -8.72 -16.05 -10.91
CA PRO A 162 -9.35 -15.47 -9.73
C PRO A 162 -9.92 -14.08 -10.04
N ALA A 163 -10.98 -13.70 -9.33
CA ALA A 163 -11.72 -12.46 -9.59
C ALA A 163 -10.85 -11.18 -9.48
N GLU A 164 -9.86 -11.20 -8.59
CA GLU A 164 -8.93 -10.09 -8.31
C GLU A 164 -8.00 -9.77 -9.50
N ASN A 165 -7.69 -10.77 -10.32
CA ASN A 165 -6.82 -10.58 -11.49
C ASN A 165 -7.55 -9.89 -12.64
N ARG A 166 -8.87 -9.77 -12.57
CA ARG A 166 -9.66 -9.08 -13.60
C ARG A 166 -9.64 -7.58 -13.35
N LEU A 167 -9.20 -6.81 -14.35
CA LEU A 167 -9.03 -5.35 -14.27
C LEU A 167 -10.22 -4.59 -13.65
N LYS A 168 -11.45 -4.96 -14.01
CA LYS A 168 -12.67 -4.30 -13.52
C LYS A 168 -13.05 -4.69 -12.10
N SER A 169 -12.64 -5.87 -11.63
CA SER A 169 -12.92 -6.39 -10.28
C SER A 169 -11.62 -6.62 -9.50
N ARG A 170 -10.68 -5.69 -9.66
CA ARG A 170 -9.36 -5.77 -9.02
C ARG A 170 -9.44 -5.72 -7.49
N TYR A 171 -10.36 -4.91 -6.97
CA TYR A 171 -10.52 -4.70 -5.54
C TYR A 171 -11.73 -5.46 -5.02
N ASP A 172 -11.75 -5.67 -3.70
CA ASP A 172 -12.91 -6.23 -3.02
C ASP A 172 -14.20 -5.41 -3.33
N PRO A 173 -15.34 -6.07 -3.60
CA PRO A 173 -16.57 -5.39 -3.98
C PRO A 173 -17.08 -4.39 -2.93
N VAL A 174 -16.80 -4.61 -1.63
CA VAL A 174 -17.17 -3.64 -0.58
C VAL A 174 -16.31 -2.41 -0.69
N VAL A 175 -15.00 -2.58 -0.82
CA VAL A 175 -14.06 -1.47 -0.99
C VAL A 175 -14.41 -0.67 -2.24
N GLU A 176 -14.66 -1.33 -3.37
CA GLU A 176 -15.10 -0.68 -4.60
C GLU A 176 -16.41 0.10 -4.38
N GLN A 177 -17.41 -0.52 -3.75
CA GLN A 177 -18.69 0.12 -3.49
C GLN A 177 -18.56 1.36 -2.60
N VAL A 178 -17.79 1.28 -1.51
CA VAL A 178 -17.57 2.44 -0.62
C VAL A 178 -16.78 3.52 -1.33
N THR A 179 -15.74 3.18 -2.10
CA THR A 179 -14.98 4.20 -2.86
C THR A 179 -15.85 4.96 -3.85
N ASN A 180 -16.79 4.28 -4.50
CA ASN A 180 -17.72 4.92 -5.42
C ASN A 180 -18.74 5.81 -4.68
N LEU A 181 -19.14 5.47 -3.45
CA LEU A 181 -20.01 6.31 -2.61
C LEU A 181 -19.29 7.51 -2.01
N LEU A 182 -17.97 7.40 -1.79
CA LEU A 182 -17.09 8.50 -1.40
C LEU A 182 -16.77 9.47 -2.54
N MET A 183 -17.01 9.07 -3.78
CA MET A 183 -16.63 9.83 -4.96
C MET A 183 -17.62 10.96 -5.24
N GLU A 184 -17.12 12.19 -5.22
CA GLU A 184 -17.85 13.39 -5.60
C GLU A 184 -17.28 13.96 -6.90
N HIS A 185 -18.15 14.57 -7.73
CA HIS A 185 -17.76 15.24 -8.98
C HIS A 185 -16.90 14.39 -9.94
N GLY A 186 -17.05 13.06 -9.91
CA GLY A 186 -16.24 12.14 -10.73
C GLY A 186 -14.78 12.00 -10.30
N LYS A 187 -14.37 12.55 -9.15
CA LYS A 187 -12.99 12.53 -8.65
C LYS A 187 -12.62 11.20 -7.99
N LYS A 188 -12.55 10.11 -8.78
CA LYS A 188 -12.29 8.74 -8.28
C LYS A 188 -10.93 8.60 -7.59
N SER A 189 -9.90 9.28 -8.08
CA SER A 189 -8.55 9.23 -7.49
C SER A 189 -8.51 9.77 -6.06
N VAL A 190 -9.31 10.80 -5.76
CA VAL A 190 -9.44 11.37 -4.41
C VAL A 190 -10.16 10.41 -3.49
N ALA A 191 -11.26 9.79 -3.96
CA ALA A 191 -11.99 8.80 -3.19
C ALA A 191 -11.14 7.55 -2.88
N GLN A 192 -10.34 7.08 -3.85
CA GLN A 192 -9.39 5.99 -3.66
C GLN A 192 -8.31 6.34 -2.64
N ARG A 193 -7.77 7.57 -2.69
CA ARG A 193 -6.83 8.05 -1.67
C ARG A 193 -7.46 8.07 -0.28
N ASN A 194 -8.67 8.61 -0.16
CA ASN A 194 -9.39 8.66 1.11
C ASN A 194 -9.65 7.25 1.67
N MET A 195 -10.06 6.31 0.81
CA MET A 195 -10.22 4.90 1.21
C MET A 195 -8.91 4.28 1.70
N ALA A 196 -7.79 4.52 1.00
CA ALA A 196 -6.49 4.03 1.44
C ALA A 196 -6.12 4.59 2.82
N LEU A 197 -6.41 5.87 3.09
CA LEU A 197 -6.20 6.49 4.41
C LEU A 197 -7.13 5.90 5.48
N VAL A 198 -8.39 5.60 5.15
CA VAL A 198 -9.34 4.92 6.05
C VAL A 198 -8.79 3.55 6.45
N LEU A 199 -8.37 2.73 5.49
CA LEU A 199 -7.84 1.38 5.76
C LEU A 199 -6.53 1.45 6.55
N ASN A 200 -5.66 2.41 6.26
CA ASN A 200 -4.45 2.62 7.04
C ASN A 200 -4.76 2.99 8.49
N HIS A 201 -5.76 3.83 8.72
CA HIS A 201 -6.18 4.19 10.08
C HIS A 201 -6.76 3.00 10.84
N LEU A 202 -7.57 2.16 10.19
CA LEU A 202 -8.06 0.91 10.80
C LEU A 202 -6.92 -0.04 11.15
N ARG A 203 -5.85 -0.07 10.33
CA ARG A 203 -4.68 -0.92 10.56
C ARG A 203 -3.84 -0.47 11.76
N THR A 204 -3.75 0.83 12.00
CA THR A 204 -2.98 1.40 13.13
C THR A 204 -3.81 1.58 14.39
N ALA A 205 -5.13 1.46 14.31
CA ALA A 205 -6.01 1.54 15.46
C ALA A 205 -5.85 0.32 16.38
N PRO A 206 -6.03 0.48 17.69
CA PRO A 206 -6.04 -0.65 18.61
C PRO A 206 -7.22 -1.60 18.30
N PRO A 207 -7.13 -2.87 18.71
CA PRO A 207 -8.23 -3.81 18.59
C PRO A 207 -9.52 -3.26 19.25
N PRO A 208 -10.67 -3.29 18.56
CA PRO A 208 -11.91 -2.75 19.10
C PRO A 208 -12.48 -3.66 20.20
N THR A 209 -13.06 -3.05 21.22
CA THR A 209 -13.84 -3.73 22.27
C THR A 209 -15.29 -3.91 21.80
N ILE A 210 -15.73 -5.15 21.63
CA ILE A 210 -17.07 -5.43 21.09
C ILE A 210 -18.10 -5.37 22.23
N ASN A 211 -19.16 -4.59 22.06
CA ASN A 211 -20.27 -4.55 23.01
C ASN A 211 -21.15 -5.81 22.89
N PRO A 212 -21.37 -6.59 23.96
CA PRO A 212 -22.18 -7.81 23.92
C PRO A 212 -23.64 -7.55 23.58
N GLN A 213 -24.17 -6.37 23.92
CA GLN A 213 -25.55 -5.96 23.59
C GLN A 213 -25.78 -5.75 22.08
N ARG A 214 -24.71 -5.43 21.33
CA ARG A 214 -24.77 -5.18 19.89
C ARG A 214 -23.79 -6.13 19.20
N PRO A 215 -24.12 -7.44 19.16
CA PRO A 215 -23.26 -8.41 18.53
C PRO A 215 -23.12 -8.09 17.04
N LEU A 216 -21.94 -8.37 16.53
CA LEU A 216 -21.64 -8.27 15.12
C LEU A 216 -22.26 -9.45 14.36
N LEU A 217 -21.92 -9.60 13.08
CA LEU A 217 -22.36 -10.75 12.31
C LEU A 217 -21.86 -12.07 12.93
N PRO A 218 -22.67 -13.14 12.88
CA PRO A 218 -22.24 -14.46 13.32
C PRO A 218 -21.07 -14.95 12.44
N GLY A 219 -20.11 -15.63 13.04
CA GLY A 219 -18.89 -16.07 12.35
C GLY A 219 -17.83 -14.98 12.15
N ALA A 220 -18.00 -13.80 12.76
CA ALA A 220 -16.96 -12.79 12.79
C ALA A 220 -15.69 -13.32 13.50
N PRO A 221 -14.49 -13.01 12.98
CA PRO A 221 -13.24 -13.36 13.67
C PRO A 221 -13.09 -12.58 14.98
N PRO A 222 -12.18 -13.02 15.88
CA PRO A 222 -11.91 -12.30 17.12
C PRO A 222 -11.41 -10.87 16.83
N PRO A 223 -11.64 -9.92 17.75
CA PRO A 223 -11.32 -8.51 17.55
C PRO A 223 -9.82 -8.24 17.31
N SER A 224 -8.94 -9.13 17.78
CA SER A 224 -7.49 -9.07 17.56
C SER A 224 -7.09 -9.16 16.09
N HIS A 225 -7.86 -9.85 15.24
CA HIS A 225 -7.55 -10.03 13.82
C HIS A 225 -7.96 -8.84 12.95
N LEU A 226 -8.81 -7.94 13.46
CA LEU A 226 -9.41 -6.86 12.68
C LEU A 226 -8.38 -5.80 12.24
N PRO A 227 -7.46 -5.31 13.09
CA PRO A 227 -6.47 -4.33 12.65
C PRO A 227 -5.53 -4.87 11.56
N LEU A 228 -5.14 -6.15 11.64
CA LEU A 228 -4.28 -6.79 10.64
C LEU A 228 -4.98 -6.92 9.28
N ASN A 229 -6.30 -7.12 9.28
CA ASN A 229 -7.13 -7.28 8.09
C ASN A 229 -8.13 -6.12 7.93
N PRO A 230 -7.69 -4.92 7.51
CA PRO A 230 -8.53 -3.72 7.49
C PRO A 230 -9.70 -3.81 6.48
N VAL A 231 -9.56 -4.60 5.42
CA VAL A 231 -10.67 -4.87 4.48
C VAL A 231 -11.78 -5.63 5.20
N LEU A 232 -11.43 -6.70 5.92
CA LEU A 232 -12.38 -7.48 6.70
C LEU A 232 -13.01 -6.64 7.82
N TYR A 233 -12.22 -5.78 8.48
CA TYR A 233 -12.72 -4.84 9.48
C TYR A 233 -13.81 -3.93 8.87
N LEU A 234 -13.54 -3.34 7.71
CA LEU A 234 -14.49 -2.51 6.99
C LEU A 234 -15.75 -3.30 6.57
N THR A 235 -15.60 -4.51 6.02
CA THR A 235 -16.74 -5.32 5.57
C THR A 235 -17.65 -5.71 6.72
N LEU A 236 -17.04 -6.14 7.84
CA LEU A 236 -17.74 -6.55 9.05
C LEU A 236 -18.55 -5.38 9.63
N ALA A 237 -17.94 -4.20 9.75
CA ALA A 237 -18.60 -3.00 10.24
C ALA A 237 -19.81 -2.60 9.39
N ILE A 238 -19.69 -2.68 8.06
CA ILE A 238 -20.77 -2.31 7.14
C ILE A 238 -21.88 -3.35 7.19
N ASP A 239 -21.56 -4.64 7.12
CA ASP A 239 -22.56 -5.70 7.05
C ASP A 239 -23.30 -5.90 8.37
N SER A 240 -22.68 -5.59 9.53
CA SER A 240 -23.36 -5.61 10.83
C SER A 240 -24.42 -4.50 10.94
N ILE A 241 -24.22 -3.35 10.32
CA ILE A 241 -25.19 -2.24 10.32
C ILE A 241 -26.24 -2.37 9.22
N ALA A 242 -25.94 -3.12 8.16
CA ALA A 242 -26.75 -3.16 6.96
C ALA A 242 -28.20 -3.61 7.27
N PRO A 243 -29.23 -2.77 7.01
CA PRO A 243 -30.59 -3.13 7.30
C PRO A 243 -31.06 -4.25 6.36
N LEU A 244 -31.75 -5.26 6.89
CA LEU A 244 -32.25 -6.40 6.11
C LEU A 244 -33.36 -6.01 5.12
N MET A 245 -34.12 -4.98 5.46
CA MET A 245 -35.29 -4.53 4.72
C MET A 245 -35.37 -3.01 4.72
N ARG A 246 -36.04 -2.47 3.70
CA ARG A 246 -36.45 -1.06 3.64
C ARG A 246 -37.97 -0.98 3.73
N ILE A 247 -38.47 0.20 4.04
CA ILE A 247 -39.90 0.46 4.02
C ILE A 247 -40.26 1.13 2.69
N ARG A 248 -41.26 0.59 2.00
CA ARG A 248 -41.86 1.16 0.79
C ARG A 248 -43.21 1.77 1.17
N ALA A 249 -43.37 3.07 0.96
CA ALA A 249 -44.67 3.71 1.11
C ALA A 249 -45.53 3.47 -0.14
N GLN A 250 -46.67 2.82 0.00
CA GLN A 250 -47.66 2.61 -1.05
C GLN A 250 -48.83 3.57 -0.88
N ARG A 251 -48.91 4.58 -1.73
CA ARG A 251 -49.92 5.64 -1.64
C ARG A 251 -51.33 5.09 -1.89
N GLY A 252 -52.29 5.46 -1.04
CA GLY A 252 -53.72 5.14 -1.20
C GLY A 252 -54.12 3.71 -0.81
N ALA A 253 -53.21 2.90 -0.27
CA ALA A 253 -53.53 1.53 0.16
C ALA A 253 -54.04 1.44 1.61
N ALA A 254 -53.81 2.46 2.45
CA ALA A 254 -54.26 2.48 3.84
C ALA A 254 -55.68 3.06 4.01
N GLY A 255 -56.31 3.56 2.94
CA GLY A 255 -57.53 4.38 3.01
C GLY A 255 -57.22 5.87 3.18
N GLY A 256 -58.22 6.74 2.96
CA GLY A 256 -58.12 8.19 3.22
C GLY A 256 -56.98 8.93 2.51
N GLY A 257 -56.41 8.38 1.43
CA GLY A 257 -55.23 8.96 0.74
C GLY A 257 -53.88 8.70 1.43
N VAL A 258 -53.86 8.07 2.61
CA VAL A 258 -52.65 7.78 3.39
C VAL A 258 -51.83 6.68 2.72
N ALA A 259 -50.50 6.78 2.80
CA ALA A 259 -49.61 5.76 2.29
C ALA A 259 -49.42 4.62 3.29
N LEU A 260 -49.64 3.39 2.84
CA LEU A 260 -49.39 2.18 3.62
C LEU A 260 -47.89 1.87 3.60
N GLN A 261 -47.29 1.68 4.77
CA GLN A 261 -45.90 1.29 4.89
C GLN A 261 -45.77 -0.22 4.68
N ILE A 262 -44.98 -0.64 3.69
CA ILE A 262 -44.79 -2.05 3.34
C ILE A 262 -43.30 -2.38 3.47
N PRO A 263 -42.90 -3.31 4.35
CA PRO A 263 -41.50 -3.74 4.44
C PRO A 263 -41.11 -4.57 3.21
N VAL A 264 -39.95 -4.29 2.63
CA VAL A 264 -39.43 -4.97 1.43
C VAL A 264 -37.99 -5.41 1.68
N PRO A 265 -37.63 -6.68 1.46
CA PRO A 265 -36.27 -7.16 1.65
C PRO A 265 -35.29 -6.48 0.68
N LEU A 266 -34.06 -6.27 1.13
CA LEU A 266 -33.00 -5.64 0.37
C LEU A 266 -31.95 -6.66 -0.09
N GLY A 267 -31.51 -6.54 -1.35
CA GLY A 267 -30.35 -7.30 -1.84
C GLY A 267 -29.05 -6.83 -1.16
N LEU A 268 -28.03 -7.70 -1.10
CA LEU A 268 -26.76 -7.44 -0.39
C LEU A 268 -26.11 -6.09 -0.76
N ARG A 269 -26.02 -5.77 -2.06
CA ARG A 269 -25.46 -4.48 -2.52
C ARG A 269 -26.29 -3.28 -2.05
N GLN A 270 -27.61 -3.41 -2.00
CA GLN A 270 -28.51 -2.35 -1.52
C GLN A 270 -28.39 -2.17 -0.01
N ARG A 271 -28.26 -3.27 0.75
CA ARG A 271 -28.04 -3.25 2.20
C ARG A 271 -26.76 -2.50 2.55
N ARG A 272 -25.64 -2.89 1.93
CA ARG A 272 -24.33 -2.22 2.09
C ARG A 272 -24.39 -0.74 1.74
N ARG A 273 -25.06 -0.39 0.63
CA ARG A 273 -25.23 1.02 0.23
C ARG A 273 -25.90 1.85 1.33
N LYS A 274 -27.01 1.36 1.92
CA LYS A 274 -27.72 2.08 2.97
C LYS A 274 -26.90 2.23 4.25
N ALA A 275 -26.17 1.20 4.65
CA ALA A 275 -25.24 1.29 5.78
C ALA A 275 -24.16 2.35 5.55
N VAL A 276 -23.53 2.35 4.37
CA VAL A 276 -22.47 3.31 4.03
C VAL A 276 -23.02 4.74 3.96
N GLU A 277 -24.21 4.94 3.38
CA GLU A 277 -24.88 6.26 3.38
C GLU A 277 -25.08 6.78 4.82
N TRP A 278 -25.50 5.94 5.77
CA TRP A 278 -25.66 6.35 7.16
C TRP A 278 -24.33 6.63 7.88
N ILE A 279 -23.31 5.82 7.62
CA ILE A 279 -21.96 6.02 8.17
C ILE A 279 -21.37 7.33 7.63
N LEU A 280 -21.56 7.61 6.34
CA LEU A 280 -21.13 8.88 5.73
C LEU A 280 -21.81 10.07 6.38
N GLU A 281 -23.13 10.01 6.56
CA GLU A 281 -23.89 11.08 7.22
C GLU A 281 -23.44 11.31 8.68
N SER A 282 -23.05 10.25 9.40
CA SER A 282 -22.49 10.37 10.75
C SER A 282 -21.07 10.96 10.73
N ALA A 283 -20.23 10.47 9.82
CA ALA A 283 -18.84 10.90 9.67
C ALA A 283 -18.72 12.37 9.26
N THR A 284 -19.61 12.87 8.40
CA THR A 284 -19.64 14.28 7.99
C THR A 284 -20.01 15.22 9.14
N LYS A 285 -20.92 14.78 10.02
CA LYS A 285 -21.36 15.52 11.22
C LYS A 285 -20.30 15.56 12.33
N ARG A 286 -19.34 14.63 12.34
CA ARG A 286 -18.26 14.65 13.33
C ARG A 286 -17.35 15.86 13.19
N ARG A 287 -16.93 16.38 14.33
CA ARG A 287 -15.88 17.42 14.42
C ARG A 287 -14.57 16.89 13.85
N ASN A 288 -13.85 17.75 13.14
CA ASN A 288 -12.50 17.45 12.68
C ASN A 288 -11.55 17.31 13.88
N ALA A 289 -10.80 16.21 13.96
CA ALA A 289 -9.81 15.98 15.00
C ALA A 289 -8.47 16.70 14.76
N GLY A 290 -8.23 17.21 13.56
CA GLY A 290 -6.98 17.89 13.20
C GLY A 290 -7.04 18.56 11.83
N SER A 291 -5.89 19.08 11.40
CA SER A 291 -5.70 19.72 10.09
C SER A 291 -5.10 18.75 9.06
N GLY A 292 -5.32 19.02 7.78
CA GLY A 292 -4.70 18.30 6.65
C GLY A 292 -5.66 17.50 5.77
N LYS A 293 -5.12 16.99 4.67
CA LYS A 293 -5.88 16.27 3.61
C LYS A 293 -6.56 14.97 4.09
N GLY A 294 -6.16 14.42 5.23
CA GLY A 294 -6.70 13.17 5.79
C GLY A 294 -7.87 13.34 6.76
N GLY A 295 -8.29 14.56 7.09
CA GLY A 295 -9.27 14.80 8.16
C GLY A 295 -10.61 14.06 7.98
N PHE A 296 -11.14 14.02 6.75
CA PHE A 296 -12.36 13.27 6.46
C PHE A 296 -12.17 11.75 6.61
N ALA A 297 -11.07 11.19 6.11
CA ALA A 297 -10.78 9.77 6.21
C ALA A 297 -10.68 9.30 7.67
N MET A 298 -10.05 10.12 8.53
CA MET A 298 -9.97 9.87 9.97
C MET A 298 -11.36 9.83 10.64
N ARG A 299 -12.25 10.77 10.31
CA ARG A 299 -13.63 10.79 10.83
C ARG A 299 -14.43 9.57 10.38
N PHE A 300 -14.26 9.17 9.12
CA PHE A 300 -14.93 7.98 8.59
C PHE A 300 -14.41 6.70 9.27
N ALA A 301 -13.10 6.57 9.45
CA ALA A 301 -12.50 5.43 10.13
C ALA A 301 -12.89 5.38 11.62
N SER A 302 -12.94 6.53 12.31
CA SER A 302 -13.43 6.56 13.70
C SER A 302 -14.90 6.19 13.82
N GLU A 303 -15.72 6.44 12.79
CA GLU A 303 -17.09 5.93 12.75
C GLU A 303 -17.10 4.42 12.63
N LEU A 304 -16.31 3.83 11.73
CA LEU A 304 -16.22 2.37 11.60
C LEU A 304 -15.77 1.69 12.91
N ILE A 305 -14.83 2.28 13.65
CA ILE A 305 -14.42 1.78 14.96
C ILE A 305 -15.59 1.84 15.96
N ALA A 306 -16.28 2.99 16.06
CA ALA A 306 -17.45 3.15 16.92
C ALA A 306 -18.60 2.22 16.55
N VAL A 307 -18.75 1.89 15.27
CA VAL A 307 -19.72 0.91 14.76
C VAL A 307 -19.42 -0.47 15.32
N VAL A 308 -18.18 -0.93 15.20
CA VAL A 308 -17.76 -2.27 15.67
C VAL A 308 -17.78 -2.38 17.18
N GLN A 309 -17.46 -1.29 17.88
CA GLN A 309 -17.64 -1.20 19.33
C GLN A 309 -19.11 -1.13 19.74
N GLY A 310 -20.05 -0.86 18.82
CA GLY A 310 -21.47 -0.74 19.13
C GLY A 310 -21.87 0.59 19.78
N THR A 311 -21.00 1.60 19.77
CA THR A 311 -21.27 2.93 20.36
C THR A 311 -21.83 3.94 19.36
N SER A 312 -21.82 3.63 18.06
CA SER A 312 -22.29 4.55 17.02
C SER A 312 -23.81 4.79 17.06
N SER A 313 -24.21 5.99 16.64
CA SER A 313 -25.62 6.39 16.48
C SER A 313 -26.30 5.67 15.32
N VAL A 314 -25.54 5.11 14.39
CA VAL A 314 -26.03 4.42 13.19
C VAL A 314 -26.82 3.16 13.56
N TRP A 315 -26.48 2.51 14.67
CA TRP A 315 -27.27 1.40 15.22
C TRP A 315 -28.72 1.80 15.51
N MET A 316 -28.95 3.00 16.06
CA MET A 316 -30.31 3.49 16.31
C MET A 316 -31.10 3.69 15.01
N LYS A 317 -30.43 4.10 13.91
CA LYS A 317 -31.07 4.19 12.59
C LYS A 317 -31.47 2.81 12.06
N ARG A 318 -30.58 1.81 12.19
CA ARG A 318 -30.87 0.41 11.83
C ARG A 318 -32.09 -0.11 12.62
N ASP A 319 -32.05 0.05 13.94
CA ASP A 319 -33.09 -0.42 14.84
C ASP A 319 -34.43 0.28 14.56
N GLY A 320 -34.42 1.58 14.26
CA GLY A 320 -35.61 2.33 13.87
C GLY A 320 -36.29 1.76 12.62
N VAL A 321 -35.52 1.43 11.58
CA VAL A 321 -36.06 0.80 10.36
C VAL A 321 -36.62 -0.59 10.68
N HIS A 322 -35.92 -1.39 11.48
CA HIS A 322 -36.37 -2.75 11.84
C HIS A 322 -37.64 -2.71 12.71
N LYS A 323 -37.74 -1.77 13.67
CA LYS A 323 -38.95 -1.57 14.49
C LYS A 323 -40.15 -1.25 13.61
N VAL A 324 -40.04 -0.27 12.73
CA VAL A 324 -41.16 0.11 11.83
C VAL A 324 -41.52 -1.04 10.90
N ALA A 325 -40.54 -1.81 10.43
CA ALA A 325 -40.80 -2.97 9.59
C ALA A 325 -41.54 -4.09 10.34
N THR A 326 -41.18 -4.35 11.60
CA THR A 326 -41.89 -5.32 12.45
C THR A 326 -43.31 -4.88 12.74
N LEU A 327 -43.53 -3.58 13.01
CA LEU A 327 -44.87 -3.01 13.22
C LEU A 327 -45.75 -3.15 11.97
N SER A 328 -45.17 -2.93 10.79
CA SER A 328 -45.89 -2.96 9.50
C SER A 328 -45.92 -4.33 8.82
N ARG A 329 -45.55 -5.41 9.53
CA ARG A 329 -45.51 -6.78 8.96
C ARG A 329 -46.85 -7.26 8.39
N ALA A 330 -47.97 -6.84 8.99
CA ALA A 330 -49.31 -7.20 8.53
C ALA A 330 -49.65 -6.61 7.14
N ASN A 331 -49.01 -5.50 6.77
CA ASN A 331 -49.27 -4.79 5.52
C ASN A 331 -48.78 -5.57 4.28
N LEU A 332 -48.02 -6.64 4.46
CA LEU A 332 -47.56 -7.53 3.38
C LEU A 332 -48.72 -8.27 2.69
N ALA A 333 -49.80 -8.56 3.43
CA ALA A 333 -50.96 -9.27 2.89
C ALA A 333 -51.84 -8.40 1.98
N VAL A 334 -51.66 -7.08 2.03
CA VAL A 334 -52.44 -6.14 1.22
C VAL A 334 -51.98 -6.22 -0.23
N LYS A 335 -52.76 -6.93 -1.06
CA LYS A 335 -52.51 -7.00 -2.50
C LYS A 335 -52.63 -5.60 -3.10
N PRO A 336 -51.60 -5.11 -3.82
CA PRO A 336 -51.73 -3.85 -4.53
C PRO A 336 -52.83 -3.99 -5.58
N LYS A 337 -53.81 -3.08 -5.57
CA LYS A 337 -54.69 -2.88 -6.73
C LYS A 337 -53.81 -2.38 -7.87
N PHE A 338 -53.31 -3.29 -8.71
CA PHE A 338 -52.74 -2.91 -9.99
C PHE A 338 -53.85 -2.27 -10.80
N ARG A 339 -53.78 -0.95 -11.01
CA ARG A 339 -54.48 -0.33 -12.13
C ARG A 339 -53.76 -0.82 -13.38
N ARG A 340 -54.42 -1.70 -14.14
CA ARG A 340 -54.09 -1.91 -15.56
C ARG A 340 -54.27 -0.59 -16.30
#